data_AF-A0A4Y2NRH9-F1
#
_entry.id   AF-A0A4Y2NRH9-F1
#
_cell.length_a   1.000
_cell.length_b   1.000
_cell.length_c   1.000
_cell.angle_alpha   90.00
_cell.angle_beta   90.00
_cell.angle_gamma   90.00
#
_symmetry.space_group_name_H-M   'P 1'
#
loop_
_entity.id
_entity.type
_entity.pdbx_description
1 polymer ?
#
loop_
_entity_poly.entity_id
_entity_poly.type
_entity_poly.pdbx_seq_one_letter_code
_entity_poly.pdbx_strand_id
1 'polypeptide(L)'
;SQYDAMAEKCSLCEDYVVTDTCGVGEKGIDGLIKASIARKDGKHELLRGQKKIVLHASCRKKYTRPQSITRILKIAVLDGQPLT
;
A
#
# COMPACT_ATOMS: atom_id res chain seq x y z
N SER A 1 -24.08 -7.68 -17.01
CA SER A 1 -24.03 -6.21 -16.84
C SER A 1 -22.66 -5.73 -17.28
N GLN A 2 -22.58 -4.90 -18.32
CA GLN A 2 -21.33 -4.53 -19.02
C GLN A 2 -20.44 -3.52 -18.24
N TYR A 3 -20.33 -3.62 -16.92
CA TYR A 3 -19.56 -2.68 -16.09
C TYR A 3 -18.37 -3.31 -15.34
N ASP A 4 -18.14 -4.62 -15.46
CA ASP A 4 -17.05 -5.33 -14.76
C ASP A 4 -15.65 -5.12 -15.38
N ALA A 5 -15.53 -4.32 -16.45
CA ALA A 5 -14.38 -4.43 -17.37
C ALA A 5 -13.23 -3.41 -17.17
N MET A 6 -13.27 -2.46 -16.22
CA MET A 6 -12.27 -1.36 -16.19
C MET A 6 -11.82 -0.87 -14.81
N ALA A 7 -12.22 -1.50 -13.72
CA ALA A 7 -11.87 -1.00 -12.39
C ALA A 7 -10.49 -1.50 -11.96
N GLU A 8 -9.46 -0.65 -12.08
CA GLU A 8 -8.14 -0.92 -11.50
C GLU A 8 -8.27 -1.07 -9.97
N LYS A 9 -7.57 -2.05 -9.38
CA LYS A 9 -7.56 -2.27 -7.92
C LYS A 9 -6.34 -1.65 -7.28
N CYS A 10 -6.54 -1.07 -6.10
CA CYS A 10 -5.45 -0.52 -5.31
C CYS A 10 -4.62 -1.64 -4.68
N SER A 11 -3.35 -1.74 -5.03
CA SER A 11 -2.44 -2.76 -4.49
C SER A 11 -2.20 -2.68 -2.97
N LEU A 12 -2.67 -1.63 -2.28
CA LEU A 12 -2.47 -1.45 -0.83
C LEU A 12 -3.69 -1.83 0.02
N CYS A 13 -4.91 -1.58 -0.46
CA CYS A 13 -6.15 -1.88 0.26
C CYS A 13 -7.04 -2.88 -0.48
N GLU A 14 -6.62 -3.34 -1.67
CA GLU A 14 -7.29 -4.36 -2.50
C GLU A 14 -8.70 -3.96 -3.00
N ASP A 15 -9.10 -2.72 -2.72
CA ASP A 15 -10.36 -2.11 -3.12
C ASP A 15 -10.25 -1.44 -4.51
N TYR A 16 -11.39 -1.24 -5.16
CA TYR A 16 -11.46 -0.67 -6.51
C TYR A 16 -11.14 0.83 -6.51
N VAL A 17 -10.42 1.27 -7.53
CA VAL A 17 -10.05 2.68 -7.71
C VAL A 17 -10.96 3.27 -8.79
N VAL A 18 -11.96 4.03 -8.36
CA VAL A 18 -13.00 4.59 -9.27
C VAL A 18 -12.61 5.96 -9.80
N THR A 19 -12.07 6.84 -8.96
CA THR A 19 -11.75 8.24 -9.33
C THR A 19 -10.45 8.79 -8.74
N ASP A 20 -9.92 8.20 -7.66
CA ASP A 20 -8.72 8.64 -6.95
C ASP A 20 -7.45 7.89 -7.43
N THR A 21 -7.32 7.62 -8.74
CA THR A 21 -6.19 6.84 -9.28
C THR A 21 -4.88 7.62 -9.25
N CYS A 22 -3.88 7.05 -8.57
CA CYS A 22 -2.50 7.49 -8.62
C CYS A 22 -1.66 6.40 -9.26
N GLY A 23 -1.22 6.65 -10.50
CA GLY A 23 -0.21 5.82 -11.14
C GLY A 23 1.14 6.02 -10.45
N VAL A 24 1.74 4.94 -9.96
CA VAL A 24 3.04 4.97 -9.30
C VAL A 24 4.03 4.18 -10.15
N GLY A 25 5.06 4.87 -10.67
CA GLY A 25 6.18 4.24 -11.37
C GLY A 25 7.28 3.76 -10.42
N GLU A 26 8.33 3.15 -10.97
CA GLU A 26 9.40 2.45 -10.23
C GLU A 26 9.96 3.23 -9.02
N LYS A 27 10.30 4.52 -9.18
CA LYS A 27 10.79 5.36 -8.06
C LYS A 27 9.80 5.48 -6.91
N GLY A 28 8.50 5.54 -7.22
CA GLY A 28 7.47 5.61 -6.20
C GLY A 28 7.20 4.26 -5.54
N ILE A 29 7.39 3.16 -6.28
CA ILE A 29 7.27 1.79 -5.78
C ILE A 29 8.37 1.50 -4.75
N ASP A 30 9.61 1.93 -4.98
CA ASP A 30 10.69 1.83 -3.98
C ASP A 30 10.32 2.46 -2.63
N GLY A 31 9.70 3.65 -2.66
CA GLY A 31 9.21 4.32 -1.45
C GLY A 31 8.11 3.53 -0.73
N LEU A 32 7.25 2.84 -1.48
CA LEU A 32 6.20 1.98 -0.92
C LEU A 32 6.76 0.68 -0.35
N ILE A 33 7.76 0.08 -0.99
CA ILE A 33 8.49 -1.08 -0.48
C ILE A 33 9.12 -0.75 0.87
N LYS A 34 9.85 0.37 0.98
CA LYS A 34 10.44 0.84 2.24
C LYS A 34 9.38 1.06 3.32
N ALA A 35 8.24 1.66 2.96
CA ALA A 35 7.14 1.84 3.89
C ALA A 35 6.53 0.51 4.36
N SER A 36 6.34 -0.46 3.48
CA SER A 36 5.84 -1.79 3.84
C SER A 36 6.78 -2.53 4.79
N ILE A 37 8.09 -2.49 4.53
CA ILE A 37 9.10 -3.07 5.42
C ILE A 37 9.04 -2.40 6.80
N ALA A 38 8.97 -1.07 6.85
CA ALA A 38 8.85 -0.34 8.11
C ALA A 38 7.54 -0.64 8.87
N ARG A 39 6.47 -0.99 8.15
CA ARG A 39 5.17 -1.39 8.71
C ARG A 39 5.11 -2.86 9.10
N LYS A 40 6.05 -3.69 8.64
CA LYS A 40 6.08 -5.16 8.80
C LYS A 40 4.79 -5.84 8.33
N ASP A 41 4.25 -5.39 7.19
CA ASP A 41 2.95 -5.88 6.68
C ASP A 41 3.06 -6.84 5.48
N GLY A 42 4.27 -7.20 5.05
CA GLY A 42 4.53 -8.16 3.96
C GLY A 42 4.20 -7.66 2.55
N LYS A 43 3.50 -6.54 2.38
CA LYS A 43 3.05 -6.07 1.06
C LYS A 43 4.18 -5.70 0.09
N HIS A 44 5.40 -5.48 0.59
CA HIS A 44 6.58 -5.23 -0.25
C HIS A 44 6.87 -6.38 -1.23
N GLU A 45 6.46 -7.61 -0.92
CA GLU A 45 6.61 -8.74 -1.85
C GLU A 45 5.74 -8.57 -3.09
N LEU A 46 4.51 -8.09 -2.92
CA LEU A 46 3.57 -7.80 -4.02
C LEU A 46 4.03 -6.61 -4.88
N LEU A 47 4.80 -5.69 -4.29
CA LEU A 47 5.30 -4.48 -4.95
C LEU A 47 6.61 -4.74 -5.70
N ARG A 48 7.39 -5.76 -5.30
CA ARG A 48 8.66 -6.10 -5.93
C ARG A 48 8.45 -6.56 -7.38
N GLY A 49 9.34 -6.09 -8.27
CA GLY A 49 9.28 -6.43 -9.70
C GLY A 49 8.17 -5.74 -10.49
N GLN A 50 7.28 -4.97 -9.84
CA GLN A 50 6.28 -4.17 -10.53
C GLN A 50 6.91 -2.90 -11.11
N LYS A 51 6.63 -2.62 -12.39
CA LYS A 51 7.09 -1.40 -13.08
C LYS A 51 6.13 -0.22 -12.90
N LYS A 52 4.84 -0.53 -12.76
CA LYS A 52 3.76 0.43 -12.57
C LYS A 52 2.67 -0.24 -11.74
N ILE A 53 2.14 0.48 -10.76
CA ILE A 53 0.96 0.06 -9.99
C ILE A 53 -0.03 1.21 -9.91
N VAL A 54 -1.28 0.86 -9.63
CA VAL A 54 -2.35 1.82 -9.38
C VAL A 54 -2.79 1.74 -7.94
N LEU A 55 -2.95 2.90 -7.33
CA LEU A 55 -3.33 3.07 -5.94
C LEU A 55 -4.36 4.19 -5.84
N HIS A 56 -5.13 4.21 -4.75
CA HIS A 56 -5.75 5.45 -4.32
C HIS A 56 -4.65 6.45 -3.93
N ALA A 57 -4.74 7.70 -4.39
CA ALA A 57 -3.83 8.77 -3.96
C ALA A 57 -3.82 8.91 -2.42
N SER A 58 -4.99 8.72 -1.81
CA SER A 58 -5.19 8.70 -0.37
C SER A 58 -4.43 7.55 0.31
N CYS A 59 -4.50 6.34 -0.27
CA CYS A 59 -3.76 5.17 0.21
C CYS A 59 -2.25 5.43 0.15
N ARG A 60 -1.73 5.91 -0.99
CA ARG A 60 -0.31 6.27 -1.13
C ARG A 60 0.14 7.23 -0.03
N LYS A 61 -0.61 8.32 0.18
CA LYS A 61 -0.27 9.36 1.16
C LYS A 61 -0.27 8.84 2.60
N LYS A 62 -1.27 8.04 2.97
CA LYS A 62 -1.39 7.47 4.32
C LYS A 62 -0.36 6.36 4.56
N TYR A 63 -0.05 5.58 3.54
CA TYR A 63 0.80 4.40 3.65
C TYR A 63 2.26 4.74 3.97
N THR A 64 2.79 5.78 3.32
CA THR A 64 4.18 6.25 3.55
C THR A 64 4.30 7.24 4.71
N ARG A 65 3.19 7.66 5.32
CA ARG A 65 3.22 8.67 6.40
C ARG A 65 3.85 8.09 7.66
N PRO A 66 4.95 8.68 8.20
CA PRO A 66 5.66 8.15 9.36
C PRO A 66 4.75 7.94 10.57
N GLN A 67 3.87 8.91 10.86
CA GLN A 67 2.91 8.82 11.96
C GLN A 67 1.97 7.61 11.83
N SER A 68 1.56 7.25 10.60
CA SER A 68 0.74 6.07 10.37
C SER A 68 1.51 4.78 10.61
N ILE A 69 2.78 4.74 10.22
CA ILE A 69 3.68 3.59 10.43
C ILE A 69 3.90 3.38 11.92
N THR A 70 4.31 4.43 12.64
CA THR A 70 4.50 4.40 14.09
C THR A 70 3.24 3.94 14.82
N ARG A 71 2.06 4.38 14.39
CA ARG A 71 0.79 3.95 15.01
C ARG A 71 0.55 2.45 14.83
N ILE A 72 0.80 1.90 13.64
CA ILE A 72 0.65 0.46 13.38
C ILE A 72 1.63 -0.35 14.22
N LEU A 73 2.89 0.07 14.29
CA LEU A 73 3.90 -0.58 15.12
C LEU A 73 3.52 -0.57 16.60
N LYS A 74 2.99 0.55 17.11
CA LYS A 74 2.50 0.64 18.49
C LYS A 74 1.36 -0.33 18.76
N ILE A 75 0.41 -0.46 17.83
CA ILE A 75 -0.71 -1.41 17.97
C ILE A 75 -0.19 -2.85 17.99
N ALA A 76 0.70 -3.21 17.05
CA ALA A 76 1.28 -4.56 17.00
C ALA A 76 2.03 -4.92 18.31
N VAL A 77 2.74 -3.97 18.90
CA VAL A 77 3.40 -4.14 20.20
C VAL A 77 2.39 -4.34 21.33
N LEU A 78 1.27 -3.60 21.33
CA LEU A 78 0.24 -3.72 22.37
C LEU A 78 -0.58 -5.01 22.23
N ASP A 79 -0.81 -5.50 21.02
CA ASP A 79 -1.57 -6.72 20.73
C ASP A 79 -0.75 -8.01 20.97
N GLY A 80 0.55 -7.87 21.31
CA GLY A 80 1.43 -9.02 21.54
C GLY A 80 1.74 -9.82 20.27
N GLN A 81 1.41 -9.30 19.08
CA GLN A 81 1.75 -9.96 17.83
C GLN A 81 3.29 -9.95 17.64
N PRO A 82 3.91 -11.12 17.40
CA PRO A 82 5.34 -11.20 17.20
C PRO A 82 5.71 -10.47 15.89
N LEU A 83 6.67 -9.56 16.01
CA LEU A 83 7.20 -8.77 14.91
C LEU A 83 8.21 -9.59 14.07
N THR A 84 7.78 -10.75 13.55
CA THR A 84 8.59 -11.66 12.70
C THR A 84 8.85 -11.07 11.33
#